data_AF-A0A3D3A399-F1
#
_entry.id   AF-A0A3D3A399-F1
#
_cell.length_a   1.000
_cell.length_b   1.000
_cell.length_c   1.000
_cell.angle_alpha   90.00
_cell.angle_beta   90.00
_cell.angle_gamma   90.00
#
_symmetry.space_group_name_H-M   'P 1'
#
loop_
_entity.id
_entity.type
_entity.pdbx_description
1 polymer ?
#
loop_
_entity_poly.entity_id
_entity_poly.type
_entity_poly.pdbx_seq_one_letter_code
_entity_poly.pdbx_strand_id
1 'polypeptide(L)' 'EKASLAKRGQEPNKDEETELLRTITERYEAQTDPLYAAARLWVDAIIDPEATRSWISMGIEVANAAPATEPFRPGVFQT' A
#
# COMPACT_ATOMS: atom_id res chain seq x y z
N GLU A 1 -6.67 7.20 -17.14
CA GLU A 1 -6.44 6.63 -18.48
C GLU A 1 -7.52 7.02 -19.51
N LYS A 2 -8.77 6.51 -19.45
CA LYS A 2 -9.82 6.81 -20.45
C LYS A 2 -10.10 8.31 -20.68
N ALA A 3 -10.23 9.10 -19.61
CA ALA A 3 -10.41 10.55 -19.73
C ALA A 3 -9.21 11.28 -20.33
N SER A 4 -7.99 10.69 -20.23
CA SER A 4 -6.79 11.23 -20.87
C SER A 4 -6.78 10.93 -22.38
N LEU A 5 -7.25 9.74 -22.79
CA LEU A 5 -7.46 9.38 -24.21
C LEU A 5 -8.53 10.26 -24.87
N ALA A 6 -9.65 10.48 -24.19
CA ALA A 6 -10.71 11.37 -24.68
C ALA A 6 -10.21 12.82 -24.86
N LYS A 7 -9.38 13.34 -23.94
CA LYS A 7 -8.71 14.65 -24.11
C LYS A 7 -7.74 14.70 -25.29
N ARG A 8 -7.22 13.56 -25.75
CA ARG A 8 -6.38 13.42 -26.95
C ARG A 8 -7.18 13.15 -28.23
N GLY A 9 -8.52 13.18 -28.17
CA GLY A 9 -9.41 12.92 -29.31
C GLY A 9 -9.46 11.45 -29.73
N GLN A 10 -9.03 10.53 -28.87
CA GLN A 10 -9.06 9.09 -29.11
C GLN A 10 -10.21 8.47 -28.31
N GLU A 11 -11.18 7.89 -29.00
CA GLU A 11 -12.18 7.02 -28.39
C GLU A 11 -11.76 5.56 -28.57
N PRO A 12 -11.29 4.89 -27.52
CA PRO A 12 -10.90 3.49 -27.63
C PRO A 12 -12.14 2.65 -27.97
N ASN A 13 -11.95 1.72 -28.90
CA ASN A 13 -12.94 0.67 -29.14
C ASN A 13 -12.97 -0.33 -27.96
N LYS A 14 -13.91 -1.28 -27.99
CA LYS A 14 -14.09 -2.25 -26.89
C LYS A 14 -12.85 -3.11 -26.62
N ASP A 15 -12.10 -3.46 -27.65
CA ASP A 15 -10.91 -4.31 -27.53
C ASP A 15 -9.76 -3.51 -26.90
N GLU A 16 -9.58 -2.25 -27.33
CA GLU A 16 -8.62 -1.31 -26.74
C GLU A 16 -8.95 -0.98 -25.27
N GLU A 17 -10.25 -0.87 -24.93
CA GLU A 17 -10.69 -0.68 -23.56
C GLU A 17 -10.39 -1.90 -22.67
N THR A 18 -10.61 -3.10 -23.22
CA THR A 18 -10.33 -4.37 -22.53
C THR A 18 -8.82 -4.51 -22.28
N GLU A 19 -8.00 -4.20 -23.28
CA GLU A 19 -6.54 -4.27 -23.17
C GLU A 19 -5.97 -3.23 -22.19
N LEU A 20 -6.53 -2.01 -22.22
CA LEU A 20 -6.18 -0.98 -21.25
C LEU A 20 -6.51 -1.41 -19.82
N LEU A 21 -7.71 -1.97 -19.61
CA LEU A 21 -8.10 -2.48 -18.30
C LEU A 21 -7.17 -3.61 -17.84
N ARG A 22 -6.89 -4.58 -18.73
CA ARG A 22 -5.97 -5.69 -18.45
C ARG A 22 -4.60 -5.18 -17.99
N THR A 23 -4.02 -4.23 -18.73
CA THR A 23 -2.72 -3.64 -18.41
C THR A 23 -2.70 -2.96 -17.03
N ILE A 24 -3.76 -2.22 -16.70
CA ILE A 24 -3.88 -1.55 -15.39
C ILE A 24 -4.00 -2.58 -14.27
N THR A 25 -4.84 -3.60 -14.46
CA THR A 25 -5.05 -4.67 -13.48
C THR A 25 -3.76 -5.44 -13.22
N GLU A 26 -3.04 -5.87 -14.26
CA GLU A 26 -1.79 -6.61 -14.12
C GLU A 26 -0.71 -5.80 -13.39
N ARG A 27 -0.62 -4.50 -13.71
CA ARG A 27 0.28 -3.59 -13.00
C ARG A 27 -0.11 -3.49 -11.53
N TYR A 28 -1.39 -3.39 -11.23
CA TYR A 28 -1.88 -3.29 -9.86
C TYR A 28 -1.58 -4.57 -9.08
N GLU A 29 -1.95 -5.73 -9.62
CA GLU A 29 -1.69 -7.05 -9.02
C GLU A 29 -0.22 -7.22 -8.68
N ALA A 30 0.68 -6.92 -9.62
CA ALA A 30 2.13 -7.01 -9.40
C ALA A 30 2.64 -6.08 -8.30
N GLN A 31 2.04 -4.88 -8.15
CA GLN A 31 2.45 -3.89 -7.14
C GLN A 31 1.79 -4.12 -5.77
N THR A 32 0.68 -4.84 -5.73
CA THR A 32 -0.01 -5.24 -4.48
C THR A 32 0.49 -6.55 -3.89
N ASP A 33 1.36 -7.26 -4.59
CA ASP A 33 1.99 -8.46 -4.05
C ASP A 33 2.82 -8.11 -2.79
N PRO A 34 2.65 -8.83 -1.66
CA PRO A 34 3.43 -8.59 -0.44
C PRO A 34 4.95 -8.62 -0.66
N LEU A 35 5.45 -9.47 -1.56
CA LEU A 35 6.87 -9.55 -1.90
C LEU A 35 7.35 -8.29 -2.63
N TYR A 36 6.49 -7.67 -3.45
CA TYR A 36 6.80 -6.40 -4.10
C TYR A 36 7.04 -5.29 -3.07
N ALA A 37 6.21 -5.25 -2.02
CA ALA A 37 6.35 -4.31 -0.90
C ALA A 37 7.58 -4.62 -0.03
N ALA A 38 7.80 -5.88 0.32
CA ALA A 38 8.93 -6.31 1.15
C ALA A 38 10.29 -6.06 0.47
N ALA A 39 10.40 -6.31 -0.84
CA ALA A 39 11.61 -6.02 -1.61
C ALA A 39 11.97 -4.53 -1.64
N ARG A 40 11.02 -3.64 -1.30
CA ARG A 40 11.20 -2.19 -1.23
C ARG A 40 11.29 -1.65 0.20
N LEU A 41 11.30 -2.55 1.19
CA LEU A 41 11.32 -2.20 2.61
C LEU A 41 10.14 -1.30 3.01
N TRP A 42 8.99 -1.45 2.34
CA TRP A 42 7.75 -0.80 2.78
C TRP A 42 7.16 -1.49 4.01
N VAL A 43 7.53 -2.75 4.21
CA VAL A 43 7.21 -3.56 5.38
C VAL A 43 8.48 -4.21 5.88
N ASP A 44 8.58 -4.40 7.20
CA ASP A 44 9.77 -5.00 7.82
C ASP A 44 9.83 -6.52 7.63
N ALA A 45 8.67 -7.19 7.58
CA ALA A 45 8.59 -8.63 7.43
C ALA A 45 7.24 -9.08 6.84
N ILE A 46 7.25 -10.19 6.11
CA ILE A 46 6.06 -11.01 5.82
C ILE A 46 6.07 -12.15 6.83
N ILE A 47 4.98 -12.34 7.54
CA ILE A 47 4.89 -13.29 8.66
C ILE A 47 3.76 -14.29 8.42
N ASP A 48 3.89 -15.45 9.06
CA ASP A 48 2.77 -16.39 9.18
C ASP A 48 1.62 -15.71 9.95
N PRO A 49 0.38 -15.72 9.43
CA PRO A 49 -0.78 -15.17 10.13
C PRO A 49 -0.95 -15.71 11.56
N GLU A 50 -0.62 -16.98 11.83
CA GLU A 50 -0.71 -17.58 13.16
C GLU A 50 0.28 -16.95 14.16
N ALA A 51 1.41 -16.45 13.66
CA ALA A 51 2.45 -15.82 14.47
C ALA A 51 2.14 -14.35 14.82
N THR A 52 1.08 -13.75 14.27
CA THR A 52 0.74 -12.32 14.43
C THR A 52 0.74 -11.88 15.90
N ARG A 53 0.15 -12.68 16.79
CA ARG A 53 0.09 -12.35 18.23
C ARG A 53 1.49 -12.23 18.82
N SER A 54 2.38 -13.18 18.53
CA SER A 54 3.74 -13.20 19.06
C SER A 54 4.55 -12.00 18.57
N TRP A 55 4.43 -11.65 17.28
CA TRP A 55 5.09 -10.48 16.71
C TRP A 55 4.64 -9.17 17.36
N ILE A 56 3.33 -8.97 17.53
CA ILE A 56 2.78 -7.77 18.18
C ILE A 56 3.20 -7.71 19.66
N SER A 57 3.11 -8.83 20.39
CA SER A 57 3.52 -8.89 21.80
C SER A 57 5.00 -8.54 21.98
N MET A 58 5.88 -9.11 21.15
CA MET A 58 7.30 -8.79 21.16
C MET A 58 7.55 -7.32 20.82
N GLY A 59 6.88 -6.77 19.80
CA GLY A 59 7.02 -5.36 19.43
C GLY A 59 6.66 -4.40 20.57
N ILE A 60 5.58 -4.70 21.31
CA ILE A 60 5.18 -3.92 22.49
C ILE A 60 6.21 -4.03 23.61
N GLU A 61 6.70 -5.23 23.91
CA GLU A 61 7.72 -5.46 24.94
C GLU A 61 8.99 -4.66 24.64
N VAL A 62 9.46 -4.69 23.39
CA VAL A 62 10.64 -3.94 22.95
C VAL A 62 10.38 -2.43 23.00
N ALA A 63 9.21 -1.96 22.57
CA ALA A 63 8.85 -0.54 22.64
C ALA A 63 8.82 0.01 24.08
N ASN A 64 8.41 -0.82 25.05
CA ASN A 64 8.39 -0.45 26.47
C ASN A 64 9.79 -0.19 27.06
N ALA A 65 10.87 -0.66 26.42
CA ALA A 65 12.24 -0.35 26.83
C ALA A 65 12.62 1.12 26.59
N ALA A 66 11.86 1.85 25.77
CA ALA A 66 12.05 3.27 25.49
C ALA A 66 10.69 4.01 25.50
N PRO A 67 10.09 4.23 26.69
CA PRO A 67 8.75 4.80 26.80
C PRO A 67 8.70 6.24 26.27
N ALA A 68 7.60 6.60 25.62
CA ALA A 68 7.36 7.96 25.16
C ALA A 68 7.26 8.92 26.36
N THR A 69 8.15 9.90 26.43
CA THR A 69 8.20 10.89 27.51
C THR A 69 7.49 12.20 27.16
N GLU A 70 7.35 12.48 25.87
CA GLU A 70 6.72 13.70 25.37
C GLU A 70 5.21 13.53 25.18
N PRO A 71 4.40 14.55 25.54
CA PRO A 71 2.97 14.49 25.27
C PRO A 71 2.70 14.52 23.76
N PHE A 72 1.67 13.79 23.32
CA PHE A 72 1.21 13.83 21.93
C PHE A 72 0.66 15.22 21.58
N ARG A 73 1.17 15.83 20.50
CA ARG A 73 0.78 17.17 20.03
C ARG A 73 0.32 17.09 18.58
N PRO A 74 -0.99 17.10 18.29
CA PRO A 74 -1.53 16.86 16.95
C PRO A 74 -1.36 18.04 15.96
N GLY A 75 -0.90 19.20 16.41
CA GLY A 75 -0.85 20.41 15.57
C GLY A 75 -2.23 21.08 15.42
N VAL A 76 -2.40 21.86 14.34
CA VAL A 76 -3.65 22.56 14.03
C VAL A 76 -4.53 21.67 13.17
N PHE A 77 -5.77 21.42 13.61
CA PHE A 77 -6.77 20.76 12.78
C PHE A 77 -7.40 21.76 11.80
N GLN A 78 -7.37 21.43 10.51
CA GLN A 78 -8.20 22.13 9.50
C GLN A 78 -9.58 21.47 9.48
N THR A 79 -10.61 22.25 9.80
CA THR A 79 -12.04 21.88 9.70
C THR A 79 -12.66 22.48 8.46
#